data_AF-K1SYA5-F1
#
_entry.id   AF-K1SYA5-F1
#
_cell.length_a   1.000
_cell.length_b   1.000
_cell.length_c   1.000
_cell.angle_alpha   90.00
_cell.angle_beta   90.00
_cell.angle_gamma   90.00
#
_symmetry.space_group_name_H-M   'P 1'
#
loop_
_entity.id
_entity.type
_entity.pdbx_description
1 polymer ?
#
loop_
_entity_poly.entity_id
_entity_poly.type
_entity_poly.pdbx_seq_one_letter_code
_entity_poly.pdbx_strand_id
1 'polypeptide(L)' 'NRPSWLRAAKHEISIPLYEEFCKKLSDALGKPVGTGEFGADMKVDLLNDGPVTIMMDTHNKE' A
#
# COMPACT_ATOMS: atom_id res chain seq x y z
N ASN A 1 -24.45 -8.14 -0.27
CA ASN A 1 -23.26 -7.56 0.40
C ASN A 1 -21.98 -8.36 0.12
N ARG A 2 -21.67 -8.68 -1.15
CA ARG A 2 -20.38 -9.30 -1.52
C ARG A 2 -19.56 -8.27 -2.30
N PRO A 3 -18.41 -7.82 -1.79
CA PRO A 3 -17.56 -6.88 -2.51
C PRO A 3 -16.99 -7.52 -3.79
N SER A 4 -16.68 -6.67 -4.76
CA SER A 4 -16.01 -7.04 -6.01
C SER A 4 -14.71 -6.24 -6.14
N TRP A 5 -13.67 -6.88 -6.63
CA TRP A 5 -12.33 -6.31 -6.80
C TRP A 5 -11.94 -6.17 -8.28
N LEU A 6 -12.94 -6.10 -9.18
CA LEU A 6 -12.72 -6.04 -10.63
C LEU A 6 -11.79 -4.91 -11.08
N ARG A 7 -11.73 -3.80 -10.32
CA ARG A 7 -10.86 -2.65 -10.61
C ARG A 7 -9.43 -2.79 -10.10
N ALA A 8 -9.14 -3.79 -9.25
CA ALA A 8 -7.78 -4.04 -8.79
C ALA A 8 -6.93 -4.60 -9.94
N ALA A 9 -5.67 -4.20 -10.01
CA ALA A 9 -4.75 -4.76 -11.00
C ALA A 9 -4.48 -6.25 -10.70
N LYS A 10 -4.10 -6.99 -11.74
CA LYS A 10 -3.70 -8.39 -11.62
C LYS A 10 -2.37 -8.51 -10.88
N HIS A 11 -2.13 -9.68 -10.29
CA HIS A 11 -0.93 -9.99 -9.50
C HIS A 11 0.39 -9.64 -10.23
N GLU A 12 0.49 -10.00 -11.50
CA GLU A 12 1.64 -9.73 -12.38
C GLU A 12 1.96 -8.24 -12.56
N ILE A 13 0.96 -7.37 -12.37
CA ILE A 13 1.10 -5.91 -12.44
C ILE A 13 1.29 -5.34 -11.02
N SER A 14 0.57 -5.86 -10.03
CA SER A 14 0.57 -5.33 -8.67
C SER A 14 1.90 -5.52 -7.94
N ILE A 15 2.57 -6.67 -8.08
CA ILE A 15 3.85 -6.92 -7.39
C ILE A 15 4.93 -5.92 -7.86
N PRO A 16 5.21 -5.76 -9.17
CA PRO A 16 6.22 -4.81 -9.61
C PRO A 16 5.91 -3.37 -9.19
N LEU A 17 4.63 -2.96 -9.25
CA LEU A 17 4.23 -1.61 -8.84
C LEU A 17 4.37 -1.38 -7.33
N TYR A 18 4.05 -2.39 -6.51
CA TYR A 18 4.25 -2.33 -5.07
C TYR A 18 5.73 -2.17 -4.71
N GLU A 19 6.59 -3.00 -5.31
CA GLU A 19 8.03 -2.96 -5.10
C GLU A 19 8.64 -1.61 -5.54
N GLU A 20 8.24 -1.12 -6.72
CA GLU A 20 8.69 0.17 -7.23
C GLU A 20 8.26 1.33 -6.34
N PHE A 21 7.02 1.30 -5.82
CA PHE A 21 6.53 2.29 -4.87
C PHE A 21 7.36 2.31 -3.59
N CYS A 22 7.59 1.15 -2.98
CA CYS A 22 8.41 1.03 -1.77
C CYS A 22 9.85 1.51 -1.99
N LYS A 23 10.44 1.20 -3.15
CA LYS A 23 11.77 1.67 -3.55
C LYS A 23 11.80 3.20 -3.66
N LYS A 24 10.88 3.79 -4.43
CA LYS A 24 10.80 5.25 -4.62
C LYS A 24 10.58 5.98 -3.30
N LEU A 25 9.77 5.43 -2.41
CA LEU A 25 9.54 6.02 -1.10
C LEU A 25 10.78 5.95 -0.20
N SER A 26 11.49 4.82 -0.23
CA SER A 26 12.77 4.68 0.49
C SER A 26 13.81 5.69 -0.01
N ASP A 27 13.93 5.81 -1.34
CA ASP A 27 14.84 6.77 -2.00
C ASP A 27 14.47 8.21 -1.59
N ALA A 28 13.18 8.58 -1.61
CA ALA A 28 12.71 9.91 -1.26
C ALA A 28 12.90 10.26 0.22
N LEU A 29 12.82 9.28 1.12
CA LEU A 29 13.04 9.46 2.55
C LEU A 29 14.53 9.33 2.95
N GLY A 30 15.39 8.88 2.04
CA GLY A 30 16.81 8.63 2.30
C GLY A 30 17.07 7.47 3.28
N LYS A 31 16.09 6.57 3.48
CA LYS A 31 16.20 5.42 4.39
C LYS A 31 15.26 4.28 3.96
N PRO A 32 15.56 3.02 4.32
CA PRO A 32 14.65 1.91 4.05
C PRO A 32 13.29 2.11 4.71
N VAL A 33 12.21 1.81 3.98
CA VAL A 33 10.86 1.70 4.53
C VAL A 33 10.57 0.27 4.97
N GLY A 34 9.78 0.12 6.04
CA GLY A 34 9.25 -1.18 6.43
C GLY A 34 8.21 -1.68 5.43
N THR A 35 8.25 -2.98 5.12
CA THR A 35 7.32 -3.64 4.20
C THR A 35 6.77 -4.93 4.82
N GLY A 36 5.68 -5.44 4.25
CA GLY A 36 5.20 -6.80 4.51
C GLY A 36 5.61 -7.75 3.39
N GLU A 37 4.85 -8.83 3.23
CA GLU A 37 4.99 -9.79 2.13
C GLU A 37 3.73 -9.77 1.25
N PHE A 38 3.91 -9.61 -0.07
CA PHE A 38 2.79 -9.49 -1.00
C PHE A 38 2.03 -10.83 -1.13
N GLY A 39 0.71 -10.79 -0.96
CA GLY A 39 -0.15 -11.97 -1.10
C GLY A 39 -0.15 -12.92 0.10
N ALA A 40 0.64 -12.67 1.13
CA ALA A 40 0.66 -13.45 2.36
C ALA A 40 -0.52 -13.12 3.29
N ASP A 41 -0.96 -14.08 4.10
CA ASP A 41 -1.81 -13.79 5.27
C ASP A 41 -0.95 -13.11 6.34
N MET A 42 -1.24 -11.84 6.60
CA MET A 42 -0.47 -11.03 7.55
C MET A 42 -1.33 -10.62 8.74
N LYS A 43 -0.71 -10.57 9.92
CA LYS A 43 -1.27 -9.92 11.11
C LYS A 43 -0.43 -8.68 11.39
N VAL A 44 -1.00 -7.51 11.12
CA VAL A 44 -0.33 -6.22 11.32
C VAL A 44 -0.82 -5.62 12.63
N ASP A 45 0.08 -5.49 13.60
CA ASP A 45 -0.19 -4.74 14.83
C ASP A 45 0.04 -3.24 14.58
N LEU A 46 -0.87 -2.41 15.08
CA LEU A 46 -0.86 -0.97 14.84
C LEU A 46 -1.44 -0.23 16.05
N LEU A 47 -0.63 0.64 16.65
CA LEU A 47 -1.10 1.66 17.60
C LEU A 47 -1.35 2.97 16.85
N ASN A 48 -2.61 3.36 16.69
CA ASN A 48 -2.99 4.62 16.07
C ASN A 48 -3.19 5.71 17.13
N ASP A 49 -2.15 6.50 17.38
CA ASP A 49 -2.13 7.58 18.38
C ASP A 49 -2.80 8.86 17.81
N GLY A 50 -4.10 9.06 18.09
CA GLY A 50 -4.92 10.15 17.53
C GLY A 50 -6.43 9.89 17.57
N PRO A 51 -7.00 8.97 16.79
CA PRO A 51 -6.52 8.45 15.52
C PRO A 51 -6.83 9.41 14.38
N VAL A 52 -5.89 9.60 13.46
CA VAL A 52 -6.11 10.32 12.20
C VAL A 52 -6.00 9.32 11.06
N THR A 53 -6.96 9.33 10.14
CA THR A 53 -6.94 8.49 8.93
C THR A 53 -7.15 9.39 7.73
N ILE A 54 -6.19 9.39 6.80
CA ILE A 54 -6.24 10.17 5.56
C ILE A 54 -6.36 9.16 4.42
N MET A 55 -7.41 9.33 3.60
CA MET A 55 -7.56 8.58 2.36
C MET A 55 -6.98 9.39 1.21
N MET A 56 -6.20 8.74 0.35
CA MET A 56 -5.59 9.35 -0.83
C MET A 56 -5.87 8.47 -2.05
N ASP A 57 -6.34 9.06 -3.14
CA ASP A 57 -6.57 8.39 -4.42
C ASP A 57 -5.92 9.23 -5.53
N THR A 58 -4.98 8.66 -6.28
CA THR A 58 -4.29 9.39 -7.34
C THR A 58 -5.20 9.77 -8.51
N HIS A 59 -6.37 9.13 -8.64
CA HIS A 59 -7.42 9.52 -9.57
C HIS A 59 -8.29 10.68 -9.06
N ASN A 60 -8.27 10.94 -7.75
CA ASN A 60 -9.00 12.04 -7.12
C ASN A 60 -8.03 12.92 -6.32
N LYS A 61 -7.40 13.88 -7.01
CA LYS A 61 -6.31 14.72 -6.48
C LYS A 61 -6.78 15.97 -5.71
N GLU A 62 -8.07 16.08 -5.44
CA GLU A 62 -8.67 17.20 -4.70
C GLU A 62 -8.72 16.95 -3.19
#